data_AF-K0ZGX9-F1
#
_entry.id   AF-K0ZGX9-F1
#
_cell.length_a   1.000
_cell.length_b   1.000
_cell.length_c   1.000
_cell.angle_alpha   90.00
_cell.angle_beta   90.00
_cell.angle_gamma   90.00
#
_symmetry.space_group_name_H-M   'P 1'
#
loop_
_entity.id
_entity.type
_entity.pdbx_description
1 polymer ?
#
loop_
_entity_poly.entity_id
_entity_poly.type
_entity_poly.pdbx_seq_one_letter_code
_entity_poly.pdbx_strand_id
1 'polypeptide(L)'
;GLLDEVINIVLLLTFNKVDSANVNEKYAMKVANDYAYQKIRTAEEAVLRIRERQQKGQEDQKSKTSSTKTNVPKWSNPEYKNQTSEETRLELERKKQEMLARLEEGGD
;
A
#
# COMPACT_ATOMS: atom_id res chain seq x y z
N GLY A 1 22.79 21.27 -8.69
CA GLY A 1 23.40 19.98 -8.30
C GLY A 1 22.63 19.40 -7.13
N LEU A 2 22.84 18.11 -6.84
CA LEU A 2 22.36 17.52 -5.59
C LEU A 2 23.12 18.16 -4.40
N LEU A 3 22.47 18.29 -3.24
CA LEU A 3 23.12 18.75 -2.01
C LEU A 3 23.95 17.62 -1.39
N ASP A 4 25.03 17.96 -0.70
CA ASP A 4 26.00 17.00 -0.15
C ASP A 4 25.34 16.02 0.84
N GLU A 5 24.38 16.50 1.63
CA GLU A 5 23.57 15.68 2.53
C GLU A 5 22.76 14.61 1.79
N VAL A 6 22.25 14.90 0.60
CA VAL A 6 21.50 13.95 -0.22
C VAL A 6 22.46 12.95 -0.86
N ILE A 7 23.65 13.39 -1.27
CA ILE A 7 24.71 12.52 -1.82
C ILE A 7 25.11 11.47 -0.79
N ASN A 8 25.27 11.85 0.47
CA ASN A 8 25.57 10.93 1.57
C ASN A 8 24.49 9.84 1.73
N ILE A 9 23.22 10.21 1.62
CA ILE A 9 22.11 9.24 1.66
C ILE A 9 22.13 8.30 0.44
N VAL A 10 22.42 8.82 -0.76
CA VAL A 10 22.53 7.99 -1.97
C VAL A 10 23.68 6.97 -1.86
N LEU A 11 24.83 7.39 -1.33
CA LEU A 11 25.97 6.52 -1.08
C LEU A 11 25.63 5.44 -0.04
N LEU A 12 25.04 5.84 1.09
CA LEU A 12 24.58 4.92 2.12
C LEU A 12 23.60 3.88 1.57
N LEU A 13 22.64 4.30 0.74
CA LEU A 13 21.68 3.39 0.10
C LEU A 13 22.37 2.42 -0.86
N THR A 14 23.38 2.89 -1.60
CA THR A 14 24.14 2.08 -2.55
C THR A 14 24.94 0.99 -1.84
N PHE A 15 25.65 1.34 -0.76
CA PHE A 15 26.37 0.36 0.06
C PHE A 15 25.45 -0.63 0.75
N ASN A 16 24.28 -0.20 1.24
CA ASN A 16 23.30 -1.13 1.83
C ASN A 16 22.69 -2.10 0.80
N LYS A 17 22.72 -1.76 -0.49
CA LYS A 17 22.08 -2.58 -1.53
C LYS A 17 22.96 -3.74 -2.00
N VAL A 18 24.28 -3.57 -1.99
CA VAL A 18 25.25 -4.56 -2.48
C VAL A 18 26.29 -4.78 -1.39
N ASP A 19 26.50 -6.04 -1.00
CA ASP A 19 27.49 -6.43 0.00
C ASP A 19 28.90 -6.33 -0.58
N SER A 20 29.37 -5.11 -0.80
CA SER A 20 30.71 -4.81 -1.32
C SER A 20 31.22 -3.49 -0.77
N ALA A 21 32.51 -3.45 -0.45
CA ALA A 21 33.21 -2.23 -0.07
C ALA A 21 33.37 -1.22 -1.23
N ASN A 22 33.12 -1.64 -2.47
CA ASN A 22 33.18 -0.78 -3.65
C ASN A 22 31.80 -0.18 -3.96
N VAL A 23 31.77 1.10 -4.31
CA VAL A 23 30.53 1.77 -4.71
C VAL A 23 30.08 1.27 -6.08
N ASN A 24 28.83 0.82 -6.18
CA ASN A 24 28.21 0.57 -7.47
C ASN A 24 27.75 1.90 -8.11
N GLU A 25 28.63 2.50 -8.90
CA GLU A 25 28.41 3.80 -9.53
C GLU A 25 27.10 3.86 -10.35
N LYS A 26 26.82 2.81 -11.13
CA LYS A 26 25.61 2.75 -11.95
C LYS A 26 24.34 2.80 -11.11
N TYR A 27 24.34 2.11 -9.97
CA TYR A 27 23.21 2.15 -9.05
C TYR A 27 23.10 3.50 -8.34
N ALA A 28 24.21 4.05 -7.85
CA ALA A 28 24.25 5.36 -7.21
C ALA A 28 23.72 6.46 -8.14
N MET A 29 24.17 6.48 -9.39
CA MET A 29 23.72 7.43 -10.41
C MET A 29 22.23 7.28 -10.73
N LYS A 30 21.70 6.04 -10.78
CA LYS A 30 20.27 5.82 -10.96
C LYS A 30 19.46 6.46 -9.81
N VAL A 31 19.85 6.20 -8.57
CA VAL A 31 19.16 6.77 -7.40
C VAL A 31 19.29 8.28 -7.37
N ALA A 32 20.48 8.82 -7.66
CA ALA A 32 20.70 10.27 -7.75
C ALA A 32 19.81 10.93 -8.81
N ASN A 33 19.66 10.28 -9.98
CA ASN A 33 18.76 10.75 -11.04
C ASN A 33 17.29 10.71 -10.60
N ASP A 34 16.85 9.64 -9.93
CA ASP A 34 15.49 9.53 -9.37
C ASP A 34 15.20 10.69 -8.39
N TYR A 35 16.16 10.99 -7.51
CA TYR A 35 16.05 12.08 -6.54
C TYR A 35 16.06 13.46 -7.20
N ALA A 36 16.93 13.66 -8.20
CA ALA A 36 16.96 14.89 -8.98
C ALA A 36 15.62 15.14 -9.70
N TYR A 37 15.02 14.10 -10.28
CA TYR A 37 13.72 14.18 -10.96
C TYR A 37 12.60 14.55 -9.99
N GLN A 38 12.63 13.99 -8.78
CA GLN A 38 11.64 14.26 -7.74
C GLN A 38 11.90 15.58 -6.98
N LYS A 39 12.95 16.32 -7.37
CA LYS A 39 13.38 17.56 -6.74
C LYS A 39 13.68 17.40 -5.24
N ILE A 40 14.12 16.21 -4.83
CA ILE A 40 14.53 15.93 -3.46
C ILE A 40 15.82 16.71 -3.19
N ARG A 41 15.74 17.61 -2.21
CA ARG A 41 16.86 18.49 -1.84
C ARG A 41 17.33 18.28 -0.42
N THR A 42 16.56 17.61 0.41
CA THR A 42 16.92 17.40 1.81
C THR A 42 17.19 15.94 2.13
N ALA A 43 18.05 15.69 3.11
CA ALA A 43 18.29 14.33 3.60
C ALA A 43 17.02 13.68 4.19
N GLU A 44 16.21 14.47 4.88
CA GLU A 44 14.95 14.00 5.49
C GLU A 44 13.98 13.45 4.44
N GLU A 45 13.77 14.21 3.36
CA GLU A 45 12.92 13.82 2.25
C GLU A 45 13.45 12.57 1.54
N ALA A 46 14.79 12.45 1.39
CA ALA A 46 15.42 11.26 0.83
C ALA A 46 15.18 10.00 1.68
N VAL A 47 15.24 10.13 3.01
CA VAL A 47 14.99 9.02 3.96
C VAL A 47 13.51 8.61 3.95
N LEU A 48 12.58 9.55 3.93
CA LEU A 48 11.14 9.26 3.78
C LEU A 48 10.90 8.45 2.51
N ARG A 49 11.55 8.85 1.40
CA ARG A 49 11.43 8.16 0.13
C ARG A 49 11.97 6.74 0.15
N ILE A 50 13.02 6.47 0.91
CA ILE A 50 13.55 5.11 1.11
C ILE A 50 12.50 4.27 1.83
N ARG A 51 11.92 4.79 2.92
CA ARG A 51 10.91 4.08 3.72
C ARG A 51 9.68 3.71 2.88
N GLU A 52 9.17 4.64 2.08
CA GLU A 52 8.07 4.39 1.15
C GLU A 52 8.39 3.27 0.14
N ARG A 53 9.59 3.29 -0.46
CA ARG A 53 10.00 2.23 -1.40
C ARG A 53 10.08 0.85 -0.74
N GLN A 54 10.58 0.79 0.50
CA GLN A 54 10.67 -0.47 1.25
C GLN A 54 9.27 -1.02 1.59
N GLN A 55 8.34 -0.15 1.99
CA GLN A 55 6.95 -0.53 2.26
C GLN A 55 6.25 -1.04 1.00
N LYS A 56 6.36 -0.30 -0.10
CA LYS A 56 5.77 -0.71 -1.39
C LYS A 56 6.34 -2.04 -1.89
N GLY A 57 7.64 -2.27 -1.73
CA GLY A 57 8.27 -3.54 -2.04
C GLY A 57 7.72 -4.71 -1.21
N GLN A 58 7.40 -4.49 0.08
CA GLN A 58 6.75 -5.49 0.92
C GLN A 58 5.31 -5.76 0.51
N GLU A 59 4.53 -4.73 0.16
CA GLU A 59 3.17 -4.88 -0.34
C GLU A 59 3.13 -5.65 -1.68
N ASP A 60 4.07 -5.37 -2.59
CA ASP A 60 4.21 -6.09 -3.86
C ASP A 60 4.64 -7.57 -3.67
N GLN A 61 5.42 -7.87 -2.62
CA GLN A 61 5.73 -9.26 -2.26
C GLN A 61 4.55 -9.96 -1.57
N LYS A 62 3.78 -9.23 -0.76
CA LYS A 62 2.56 -9.74 -0.10
C LYS A 62 1.44 -10.01 -1.11
N SER A 63 1.30 -9.16 -2.14
CA SER A 63 0.33 -9.35 -3.22
C SER A 63 0.70 -10.49 -4.18
N LYS A 64 2.00 -10.77 -4.36
CA LYS A 64 2.46 -11.99 -5.08
C LYS A 64 2.23 -13.28 -4.28
N THR A 65 2.36 -13.22 -2.95
CA THR A 65 2.10 -14.39 -2.07
C THR A 65 0.63 -14.59 -1.74
N SER A 66 -0.25 -13.61 -1.95
CA SER A 66 -1.70 -13.75 -1.73
C SER A 66 -2.44 -14.54 -2.82
N SER A 67 -1.74 -15.13 -3.79
CA SER A 67 -2.36 -16.01 -4.81
C SER A 67 -2.40 -17.48 -4.40
N THR A 68 -2.18 -17.81 -3.12
CA THR A 68 -2.48 -19.14 -2.57
C THR A 68 -3.98 -19.39 -2.65
N LYS A 69 -4.41 -20.10 -3.70
CA LYS A 69 -5.78 -20.63 -3.85
C LYS A 69 -6.13 -21.40 -2.58
N THR A 70 -6.95 -20.78 -1.74
CA THR A 70 -7.41 -21.36 -0.49
C THR A 70 -8.77 -22.00 -0.75
N ASN A 71 -8.92 -23.29 -0.43
CA ASN A 71 -10.20 -24.02 -0.51
C ASN A 71 -11.20 -23.60 0.57
N VAL A 72 -10.82 -22.66 1.44
CA VAL A 72 -11.69 -22.09 2.45
C VAL A 72 -12.46 -20.92 1.83
N PRO A 73 -13.81 -20.97 1.83
CA PRO A 73 -14.62 -19.88 1.31
C PRO A 73 -14.34 -18.55 2.02
N LYS A 74 -14.51 -17.44 1.30
CA LYS A 74 -14.28 -16.08 1.82
C LYS A 74 -15.11 -15.72 3.07
N TRP A 75 -16.18 -16.45 3.36
CA TRP A 75 -17.01 -16.27 4.55
C TRP A 75 -16.41 -16.87 5.83
N SER A 76 -15.40 -17.73 5.74
CA SER A 76 -14.69 -18.30 6.91
C SER A 76 -13.58 -17.39 7.45
N ASN A 77 -13.44 -16.17 6.91
CA ASN A 77 -12.34 -15.29 7.28
C ASN A 77 -12.65 -14.64 8.65
N PRO A 78 -11.83 -14.87 9.70
CA PRO A 78 -12.10 -14.35 11.04
C PRO A 78 -12.00 -12.82 11.14
N GLU A 79 -11.34 -12.17 10.17
CA GLU A 79 -11.22 -10.71 10.04
C GLU A 79 -12.29 -10.11 9.12
N TYR A 80 -13.45 -10.77 8.96
CA TYR A 80 -14.54 -10.23 8.15
C TYR A 80 -15.08 -8.93 8.76
N LYS A 81 -14.83 -7.81 8.07
CA LYS A 81 -15.41 -6.51 8.42
C LYS A 81 -16.56 -6.19 7.46
N ASN A 82 -17.77 -6.11 8.01
CA ASN A 82 -18.92 -5.52 7.34
C ASN A 82 -18.69 -4.02 7.18
N GLN A 83 -18.06 -3.60 6.08
CA GLN A 83 -18.08 -2.21 5.64
C GLN A 83 -19.40 -1.96 4.89
N THR A 84 -20.53 -2.13 5.58
CA THR A 84 -21.79 -1.60 5.09
C THR A 84 -21.80 -0.13 5.47
N SER A 85 -21.56 0.76 4.50
CA SER A 85 -21.68 2.21 4.69
C SER A 85 -23.05 2.53 5.31
N GLU A 86 -23.11 3.49 6.24
CA GLU A 86 -24.35 3.83 6.97
C GLU A 86 -25.52 4.14 6.04
N GLU A 87 -25.23 4.75 4.90
CA GLU A 87 -26.19 5.03 3.83
C GLU A 87 -26.86 3.76 3.29
N THR A 88 -26.08 2.72 3.00
CA THR A 88 -26.58 1.43 2.51
C THR A 88 -27.39 0.69 3.58
N ARG A 89 -27.06 0.88 4.86
CA ARG A 89 -27.80 0.28 5.97
C ARG A 89 -29.22 0.85 6.07
N LEU A 90 -29.36 2.16 5.91
CA LEU A 90 -30.64 2.85 6.01
C LEU A 90 -31.56 2.50 4.83
N GLU A 91 -31.00 2.34 3.64
CA GLU A 91 -31.74 1.91 2.47
C GLU A 91 -32.21 0.45 2.59
N LEU A 92 -31.37 -0.44 3.14
CA LEU A 92 -31.75 -1.82 3.44
C LEU A 92 -32.85 -1.89 4.51
N GLU A 93 -32.82 -1.03 5.52
CA GLU A 93 -33.86 -0.95 6.55
C GLU A 93 -35.19 -0.48 5.98
N ARG A 94 -35.18 0.55 5.13
CA ARG A 94 -36.36 1.01 4.41
C ARG A 94 -36.94 -0.10 3.52
N LYS A 95 -36.08 -0.78 2.75
CA LYS A 95 -36.51 -1.87 1.87
C LYS A 95 -37.04 -3.06 2.67
N LYS A 96 -36.47 -3.33 3.86
CA LYS A 96 -36.97 -4.35 4.79
C LYS A 96 -38.37 -4.00 5.31
N GLN A 97 -38.61 -2.75 5.70
CA GLN A 97 -39.93 -2.30 6.15
C GLN A 97 -40.98 -2.36 5.03
N GLU A 98 -40.62 -1.96 3.81
CA GLU A 98 -41.52 -2.04 2.66
C GLU A 98 -41.91 -3.50 2.33
N MET A 99 -40.95 -4.42 2.38
CA MET A 99 -41.24 -5.85 2.18
C MET A 99 -42.07 -6.45 3.32
N LEU A 100 -41.85 -6.04 4.57
CA LEU A 100 -42.66 -6.45 5.71
C LEU A 100 -44.11 -5.96 5.56
N ALA A 101 -44.29 -4.69 5.20
CA ALA A 101 -45.60 -4.12 4.95
C ALA A 101 -46.32 -4.84 3.81
N ARG A 102 -45.61 -5.19 2.71
CA ARG A 102 -46.18 -6.00 1.63
C ARG A 102 -46.58 -7.41 2.05
N LEU A 103 -45.84 -8.02 2.98
CA LEU A 103 -46.16 -9.36 3.47
C LEU A 103 -47.34 -9.34 4.45
N GLU A 104 -47.46 -8.26 5.22
CA GLU A 104 -48.60 -7.99 6.11
C GLU A 104 -49.87 -7.63 5.32
N GLU A 105 -49.73 -6.89 4.21
CA GLU A 105 -50.83 -6.54 3.29
C GLU A 105 -51.26 -7.73 2.40
N GLY A 106 -50.37 -8.71 2.18
CA GLY A 106 -50.66 -9.94 1.42
C GLY A 106 -51.10 -11.15 2.27
N GLY A 107 -51.45 -10.92 3.53
CA GLY A 107 -51.81 -11.93 4.54
C GLY A 107 -53.32 -12.10 4.79
N ASP A 108 -54.15 -12.03 3.75
CA ASP A 108 -55.59 -12.41 3.75
C ASP A 108 -55.90 -13.30 2.54
#